data_AF-A0A1C7DPD2-F1
#
_entry.id   AF-A0A1C7DPD2-F1
#
_cell.length_a   1.000
_cell.length_b   1.000
_cell.length_c   1.000
_cell.angle_alpha   90.00
_cell.angle_beta   90.00
_cell.angle_gamma   90.00
#
_symmetry.space_group_name_H-M   'P 1'
#
loop_
_entity.id
_entity.type
_entity.pdbx_description
1 polymer ?
#
loop_
_entity_poly.entity_id
_entity_poly.type
_entity_poly.pdbx_seq_one_letter_code
_entity_poly.pdbx_strand_id
1 'polypeptide(L)' 'MSKTPENILTKLADANQAGINMTSPKAVVTYLLSQGEKESILFFYKPNSVEFDFDKYDKTVAEMKERKN' A
#
# COMPACT_ATOMS: atom_id res chain seq x y z
N MET A 1 -0.49 15.72 -9.99
CA MET A 1 -0.75 15.58 -8.55
C MET A 1 -1.10 14.13 -8.29
N SER A 2 -0.29 13.42 -7.52
CA SER A 2 -0.53 12.03 -7.16
C SER A 2 -1.86 11.88 -6.44
N LYS A 3 -2.70 10.92 -6.88
CA LYS A 3 -3.95 10.58 -6.19
C LYS A 3 -3.73 9.79 -4.91
N THR A 4 -2.50 9.30 -4.69
CA THR A 4 -2.14 8.54 -3.51
C THR A 4 -1.88 9.48 -2.32
N PRO A 5 -2.57 9.29 -1.18
CA PRO A 5 -2.26 10.01 0.05
C PRO A 5 -0.82 9.76 0.53
N GLU A 6 -0.15 10.78 1.06
CA GLU A 6 1.26 10.67 1.48
C GLU A 6 1.48 9.62 2.57
N ASN A 7 0.54 9.50 3.52
CA ASN A 7 0.62 8.49 4.57
C ASN A 7 0.67 7.07 4.00
N ILE A 8 -0.05 6.78 2.90
CA ILE A 8 -0.02 5.47 2.25
C ILE A 8 1.38 5.21 1.66
N LEU A 9 1.97 6.21 1.00
CA LEU A 9 3.31 6.10 0.43
C LEU A 9 4.37 5.88 1.50
N THR A 10 4.28 6.60 2.63
CA THR A 10 5.16 6.39 3.79
C THR A 10 5.03 4.96 4.32
N LYS A 11 3.82 4.46 4.53
CA LYS A 11 3.61 3.08 5.03
C LYS A 11 4.15 2.01 4.08
N LEU A 12 4.02 2.21 2.76
CA LEU A 12 4.64 1.31 1.78
C LEU A 12 6.17 1.40 1.77
N ALA A 13 6.73 2.59 2.00
CA ALA A 13 8.16 2.77 2.13
C ALA A 13 8.71 2.08 3.38
N ASP A 14 7.99 2.15 4.51
CA ASP A 14 8.31 1.45 5.75
C ASP A 14 8.26 -0.07 5.57
N ALA A 15 7.21 -0.59 4.93
CA ALA A 15 7.09 -2.02 4.60
C ALA A 15 8.26 -2.50 3.72
N ASN A 16 8.63 -1.72 2.71
CA ASN A 16 9.77 -2.02 1.84
C ASN A 16 11.10 -2.01 2.62
N GLN A 17 11.30 -1.06 3.54
CA GLN A 17 12.47 -1.01 4.43
C GLN A 17 12.52 -2.19 5.40
N ALA A 18 11.36 -2.67 5.85
CA ALA A 18 11.23 -3.87 6.68
C ALA A 18 11.45 -5.18 5.91
N GLY A 19 11.78 -5.11 4.61
CA GLY A 19 12.05 -6.30 3.77
C GLY A 19 10.79 -7.05 3.34
N ILE A 20 9.61 -6.43 3.43
CA ILE A 20 8.36 -7.05 3.00
C ILE A 20 8.34 -7.17 1.47
N ASN A 21 7.86 -8.30 0.97
CA ASN A 21 7.71 -8.50 -0.46
C ASN A 21 6.62 -7.60 -1.05
N MET A 22 7.03 -6.49 -1.65
CA MET A 22 6.12 -5.50 -2.26
C MET A 22 5.37 -6.01 -3.49
N THR A 23 5.76 -7.14 -4.10
CA THR A 23 4.98 -7.78 -5.19
C THR A 23 3.85 -8.67 -4.67
N SER A 24 3.77 -8.87 -3.34
CA SER A 24 2.69 -9.61 -2.70
C SER A 24 1.80 -8.65 -1.91
N PRO A 25 0.64 -8.25 -2.47
CA PRO A 25 -0.33 -7.43 -1.74
C PRO A 25 -0.70 -8.06 -0.39
N LYS A 26 -0.80 -9.39 -0.33
CA LYS A 26 -1.04 -10.13 0.91
C LYS A 26 0.04 -9.89 1.96
N ALA A 27 1.32 -9.91 1.58
CA ALA A 27 2.41 -9.70 2.52
C ALA A 27 2.38 -8.27 3.09
N VAL A 28 2.15 -7.28 2.23
CA VAL A 28 2.04 -5.87 2.66
C VAL A 28 0.81 -5.64 3.54
N VAL A 29 -0.36 -6.18 3.17
CA VAL A 29 -1.57 -6.08 4.01
C VAL A 29 -1.36 -6.75 5.36
N THR A 30 -0.68 -7.91 5.41
CA THR A 30 -0.37 -8.61 6.67
C THR A 30 0.54 -7.75 7.55
N TYR A 31 1.57 -7.12 6.97
CA TYR A 31 2.44 -6.19 7.68
C TYR A 31 1.66 -5.01 8.25
N LEU A 32 0.88 -4.31 7.43
CA LEU A 32 0.06 -3.16 7.86
C LEU A 32 -0.92 -3.57 8.97
N LEU A 33 -1.52 -4.76 8.85
CA LEU A 33 -2.46 -5.27 9.85
C LEU A 33 -1.76 -5.50 11.19
N SER A 34 -0.52 -6.02 11.18
CA SER A 34 0.29 -6.19 12.39
C SER A 34 0.62 -4.87 13.10
N GLN A 35 0.65 -3.75 12.36
CA GLN A 35 0.88 -2.41 12.88
C GLN A 35 -0.43 -1.70 13.32
N GLY A 36 -1.59 -2.35 13.15
CA GLY A 36 -2.90 -1.76 13.45
C GLY A 36 -3.42 -0.78 12.38
N GLU A 37 -2.80 -0.74 11.21
CA GLU A 37 -3.05 0.24 10.12
C GLU A 37 -4.28 -0.10 9.28
N LYS A 38 -5.44 -0.24 9.92
CA LYS A 38 -6.69 -0.69 9.28
C LYS A 38 -7.17 0.28 8.19
N GLU A 39 -7.12 1.58 8.43
CA GLU A 39 -7.57 2.59 7.46
C GLU A 39 -6.68 2.62 6.21
N SER A 40 -5.36 2.47 6.41
CA SER A 40 -4.39 2.36 5.33
C SER A 40 -4.63 1.13 4.45
N ILE A 41 -5.09 0.01 5.04
CA ILE A 41 -5.49 -1.18 4.28
C ILE A 41 -6.75 -0.92 3.45
N LEU A 42 -7.75 -0.25 4.02
CA LEU A 42 -9.02 0.05 3.34
C LEU A 42 -8.83 0.94 2.09
N PHE A 43 -7.77 1.74 2.05
CA PHE A 43 -7.42 2.49 0.84
C PHE A 43 -7.29 1.59 -0.40
N PHE A 44 -6.83 0.36 -0.26
CA PHE A 44 -6.65 -0.57 -1.39
C PHE A 44 -7.91 -1.34 -1.76
N TYR A 45 -9.06 -1.04 -1.15
CA TYR A 45 -10.35 -1.64 -1.53
C TYR A 45 -11.12 -0.70 -2.47
N LYS A 46 -11.91 -1.29 -3.36
CA LYS A 46 -12.80 -0.51 -4.22
C LYS A 46 -13.88 0.18 -3.38
N PRO A 47 -14.33 1.39 -3.76
CA PRO A 47 -15.39 2.08 -3.04
C PRO A 47 -16.65 1.22 -2.92
N ASN A 48 -17.26 1.18 -1.73
CA ASN A 48 -18.47 0.41 -1.43
C ASN A 48 -18.37 -1.09 -1.77
N SER A 49 -17.17 -1.67 -1.70
CA SER A 49 -16.93 -3.07 -2.03
C SER A 49 -15.89 -3.70 -1.11
N VAL A 50 -15.96 -5.03 -0.96
CA VAL A 50 -14.95 -5.85 -0.30
C VAL A 50 -13.89 -6.37 -1.27
N GLU A 51 -13.95 -5.94 -2.54
CA GLU A 51 -12.95 -6.27 -3.55
C GLU A 51 -11.69 -5.44 -3.35
N PHE A 52 -10.55 -6.14 -3.26
CA PHE A 52 -9.24 -5.52 -3.30
C PHE A 52 -8.94 -5.01 -4.71
N ASP A 53 -8.41 -3.81 -4.80
CA ASP A 53 -8.03 -3.14 -6.04
C ASP A 53 -6.53 -3.35 -6.30
N PHE A 54 -6.21 -4.44 -6.99
CA PHE A 54 -4.82 -4.80 -7.32
C PHE A 54 -4.15 -3.76 -8.23
N ASP A 55 -4.89 -3.21 -9.21
CA ASP A 55 -4.36 -2.18 -10.11
C ASP A 55 -3.99 -0.91 -9.33
N LYS A 56 -4.82 -0.52 -8.35
CA LYS A 56 -4.53 0.61 -7.46
C LYS A 56 -3.30 0.33 -6.61
N TYR A 57 -3.20 -0.87 -6.03
CA TYR A 57 -2.02 -1.26 -5.26
C TYR A 57 -0.75 -1.19 -6.10
N ASP A 58 -0.73 -1.77 -7.30
CA ASP A 58 0.45 -1.81 -8.16
C ASP A 58 0.88 -0.40 -8.58
N LYS A 59 -0.07 0.47 -8.94
CA LYS A 59 0.20 1.89 -9.25
C LYS A 59 0.79 2.63 -8.06
N THR A 60 0.23 2.43 -6.87
CA THR A 60 0.70 3.09 -5.66
C THR A 60 2.08 2.59 -5.22
N VAL A 61 2.38 1.29 -5.39
CA VAL A 61 3.73 0.74 -5.18
C VAL A 61 4.73 1.30 -6.20
N ALA A 62 4.35 1.41 -7.46
CA ALA A 62 5.19 2.03 -8.50
C ALA A 62 5.50 3.49 -8.16
N GLU A 63 4.49 4.27 -7.77
CA GLU A 63 4.67 5.67 -7.35
C GLU A 63 5.62 5.80 -6.15
N MET A 64 5.49 4.93 -5.13
CA MET A 64 6.40 4.92 -3.98
C MET A 64 7.85 4.66 -4.40
N LYS A 65 8.08 3.77 -5.38
CA LYS A 65 9.42 3.49 -5.91
C LYS A 65 9.99 4.66 -6.70
N GLU A 66 9.16 5.33 -7.51
CA GLU A 66 9.58 6.51 -8.28
C GLU A 66 10.03 7.67 -7.37
N ARG A 67 9.38 7.87 -6.21
CA ARG A 67 9.79 8.92 -5.24
C ARG A 67 11.09 8.61 -4.47
N LYS A 68 11.54 7.35 -4.48
CA LYS A 68 12.79 6.94 -3.83
C LYS A 68 14.01 7.03 -4.75
N ASN A 69 13.80 7.19 -6.06
CA ASN A 69 14.85 7.44 -7.06
C ASN A 69 15.07 8.95 -7.23
#